data_AF-A0A4Y7U266-F1
#
_entry.id   AF-A0A4Y7U266-F1
#
_cell.length_a   1.000
_cell.length_b   1.000
_cell.length_c   1.000
_cell.angle_alpha   90.00
_cell.angle_beta   90.00
_cell.angle_gamma   90.00
#
_symmetry.space_group_name_H-M   'P 1'
#
loop_
_entity.id
_entity.type
_entity.pdbx_description
1 polymer ?
#
loop_
_entity_poly.entity_id
_entity_poly.type
_entity_poly.pdbx_seq_one_letter_code
_entity_poly.pdbx_strand_id
1 'polypeptide(L)'
;EWTLILLVFIQVLFVTMVYGPIAAFLVEMFPAKIRYTSMSLPYHVGNGIFGGLLPAISTYFVTHAKEAGKADFYLDGLWYPIIIASVCFVIGMIYIDNKN
;
A
#
# COMPACT_ATOMS: atom_id res chain seq x y z
N GLU A 1 10.33 18.24 -15.17
CA GLU A 1 8.95 18.16 -15.72
C GLU A 1 8.62 16.78 -16.32
N TRP A 2 8.93 16.49 -17.59
CA TRP A 2 8.46 15.27 -18.28
C TRP A 2 8.89 13.95 -17.65
N THR A 3 10.10 13.85 -17.10
CA THR A 3 10.58 12.64 -16.42
C THR A 3 9.73 12.29 -15.20
N LEU A 4 9.35 13.28 -14.38
CA LEU A 4 8.51 13.04 -13.21
C LEU A 4 7.10 12.61 -13.62
N ILE A 5 6.54 13.24 -14.66
CA ILE A 5 5.24 12.86 -15.22
C ILE A 5 5.28 11.40 -15.69
N LEU A 6 6.33 11.01 -16.40
CA LEU A 6 6.49 9.63 -16.88
C LEU A 6 6.63 8.62 -15.72
N LEU A 7 7.40 8.96 -14.68
CA LEU A 7 7.53 8.11 -13.50
C LEU A 7 6.21 7.94 -12.74
N VAL A 8 5.46 9.02 -12.54
CA VAL A 8 4.13 8.98 -11.91
C VAL A 8 3.15 8.20 -12.78
N PHE A 9 3.20 8.37 -14.10
CA PHE A 9 2.36 7.61 -15.03
C PHE A 9 2.62 6.11 -14.93
N ILE A 10 3.88 5.69 -14.88
CA ILE A 10 4.26 4.28 -14.67
C ILE A 10 3.72 3.76 -13.33
N GLN A 11 3.80 4.55 -12.25
CA GLN A 11 3.22 4.16 -10.95
C GLN A 11 1.70 3.99 -11.02
N VAL A 12 0.98 4.91 -11.69
CA VAL A 12 -0.47 4.81 -11.88
C VAL A 12 -0.83 3.56 -12.69
N LEU A 13 -0.07 3.24 -13.74
CA LEU A 13 -0.25 1.98 -14.49
C LEU A 13 -0.09 0.75 -13.60
N PHE A 14 0.92 0.72 -12.72
CA PHE A 14 1.08 -0.40 -11.79
C PHE A 14 -0.08 -0.50 -10.80
N VAL A 15 -0.53 0.63 -10.25
CA VAL A 15 -1.67 0.67 -9.32
C VAL A 15 -2.95 0.17 -9.99
N THR A 16 -3.24 0.59 -11.22
CA THR A 16 -4.48 0.18 -11.91
C THR A 16 -4.51 -1.31 -12.24
N MET A 17 -3.37 -1.91 -12.61
CA MET A 17 -3.27 -3.35 -12.85
C MET A 17 -3.61 -4.19 -11.61
N VAL A 18 -3.36 -3.65 -10.42
CA VAL A 18 -3.59 -4.35 -9.15
C VAL A 18 -5.03 -4.10 -8.63
N TYR A 19 -5.60 -2.92 -8.88
CA TYR A 19 -6.95 -2.56 -8.42
C TYR A 19 -8.06 -3.47 -9.00
N GLY A 20 -7.95 -3.89 -10.27
CA GLY A 20 -8.94 -4.77 -10.90
C GLY A 20 -9.04 -6.15 -10.22
N PRO A 21 -7.92 -6.91 -10.14
CA PRO A 21 -7.88 -8.20 -9.46
C PRO A 21 -8.27 -8.14 -7.98
N ILE A 22 -7.86 -7.11 -7.25
CA ILE A 22 -8.21 -6.94 -5.81
C ILE A 22 -9.73 -6.88 -5.64
N ALA A 23 -10.42 -6.10 -6.47
CA ALA A 23 -11.87 -5.97 -6.38
C ALA A 23 -12.55 -7.33 -6.63
N ALA A 24 -12.16 -8.06 -7.68
CA ALA A 24 -12.70 -9.38 -7.98
C ALA A 24 -12.46 -10.39 -6.85
N PHE A 25 -11.24 -10.41 -6.29
CA PHE A 25 -10.89 -11.27 -5.18
C PHE A 25 -11.76 -11.02 -3.94
N LEU A 26 -11.94 -9.75 -3.55
CA LEU A 26 -12.80 -9.39 -2.41
C LEU A 26 -14.28 -9.72 -2.65
N VAL A 27 -14.79 -9.61 -3.89
CA VAL A 27 -16.16 -10.02 -4.25
C VAL A 27 -16.38 -11.51 -3.99
N GLU A 28 -15.40 -12.33 -4.34
CA GLU A 28 -15.48 -13.79 -4.30
C GLU A 28 -15.33 -14.36 -2.88
N MET A 29 -14.50 -13.74 -2.04
CA MET A 29 -14.27 -14.19 -0.67
C MET A 29 -15.47 -14.03 0.27
N PHE A 30 -16.44 -13.16 -0.06
CA PHE A 30 -17.55 -12.82 0.83
C PHE A 30 -18.94 -13.11 0.22
N PRO A 31 -19.89 -13.62 1.02
CA PRO A 31 -21.27 -13.80 0.60
C PRO A 31 -21.91 -12.49 0.10
N ALA A 32 -22.79 -12.59 -0.90
CA ALA A 32 -23.42 -11.42 -1.54
C ALA A 32 -24.10 -10.45 -0.57
N LYS A 33 -24.61 -10.93 0.57
CA LYS A 33 -25.32 -10.12 1.58
C LYS A 33 -24.42 -9.14 2.34
N ILE A 34 -23.12 -9.44 2.50
CA ILE A 34 -22.18 -8.61 3.28
C ILE A 34 -21.09 -7.97 2.41
N ARG A 35 -21.07 -8.28 1.11
CA ARG A 35 -20.02 -7.87 0.17
C ARG A 35 -19.69 -6.38 0.21
N TYR A 36 -20.69 -5.49 0.29
CA TYR A 36 -20.45 -4.05 0.32
C TYR A 36 -19.72 -3.59 1.59
N THR A 37 -20.14 -4.06 2.76
CA THR A 37 -19.50 -3.78 4.05
C THR A 37 -18.12 -4.44 4.14
N SER A 38 -18.00 -5.67 3.64
CA SER A 38 -16.74 -6.41 3.60
C SER A 38 -15.72 -5.84 2.63
N MET A 39 -16.15 -5.12 1.58
CA MET A 39 -15.25 -4.38 0.68
C MET A 39 -14.77 -3.05 1.27
N SER A 40 -15.65 -2.34 1.99
CA SER A 40 -15.31 -1.02 2.53
C SER A 40 -14.33 -1.11 3.70
N LEU A 41 -14.40 -2.17 4.51
CA LEU A 41 -13.52 -2.36 5.67
C LEU A 41 -12.03 -2.43 5.29
N PRO A 42 -11.60 -3.31 4.37
CA PRO A 42 -10.23 -3.33 3.87
C PRO A 42 -9.82 -2.00 3.24
N TYR A 43 -10.74 -1.33 2.53
CA TYR A 43 -10.44 -0.05 1.89
C TYR A 43 -10.22 1.07 2.92
N HIS A 44 -11.04 1.15 3.96
CA HIS A 44 -10.89 2.16 5.02
C HIS A 44 -9.68 1.88 5.92
N VAL A 45 -9.40 0.62 6.25
CA VAL A 45 -8.22 0.27 7.05
C VAL A 45 -6.95 0.48 6.24
N GLY A 46 -6.90 -0.05 5.01
CA GLY A 46 -5.77 0.08 4.10
C GLY A 46 -5.48 1.53 3.74
N ASN A 47 -6.43 2.21 3.11
CA ASN A 47 -6.20 3.58 2.63
C ASN A 47 -6.32 4.62 3.73
N GLY A 48 -7.23 4.43 4.69
CA GLY A 48 -7.45 5.41 5.76
C GLY A 48 -6.34 5.40 6.80
N ILE A 49 -6.02 4.24 7.39
CA ILE A 49 -5.02 4.15 8.45
C ILE A 49 -3.62 4.07 7.84
N PHE A 50 -3.32 3.03 7.07
CA PHE A 50 -1.95 2.84 6.58
C PHE A 50 -1.58 3.88 5.51
N GLY A 51 -2.47 4.14 4.57
CA GLY A 51 -2.30 5.16 3.54
C GLY A 51 -2.35 6.59 4.10
N GLY A 52 -3.28 6.90 4.99
CA GLY A 52 -3.43 8.25 5.56
C GLY A 52 -2.25 8.67 6.46
N LEU A 53 -1.63 7.71 7.16
CA LEU A 53 -0.46 7.97 8.01
C LEU A 53 0.86 8.00 7.22
N LEU A 54 0.87 7.56 5.95
CA LEU A 54 2.06 7.51 5.10
C LEU A 54 2.82 8.86 5.06
N PRO A 55 2.18 10.03 4.82
CA PRO A 55 2.92 11.29 4.76
C PRO A 55 3.57 11.64 6.10
N ALA A 56 2.83 11.49 7.21
CA ALA A 56 3.33 11.84 8.53
C ALA A 56 4.53 10.97 8.95
N ILE A 57 4.44 9.65 8.78
CA ILE A 57 5.50 8.72 9.17
C ILE A 57 6.69 8.83 8.21
N SER A 58 6.45 8.97 6.91
CA SER A 58 7.53 9.13 5.93
C SER A 58 8.31 10.42 6.18
N THR A 59 7.61 11.54 6.46
CA THR A 59 8.27 12.79 6.82
C THR A 59 9.07 12.64 8.10
N TYR A 60 8.53 11.99 9.14
CA TYR A 60 9.25 11.72 10.38
C TYR A 60 10.55 10.95 10.16
N PHE A 61 10.53 9.88 9.35
CA PHE A 61 11.74 9.12 9.01
C PHE A 61 12.77 9.97 8.25
N VAL A 62 12.33 10.73 7.25
CA VAL A 62 13.22 11.62 6.48
C VAL A 62 13.84 12.70 7.37
N THR A 63 13.07 13.32 8.26
CA THR A 63 13.59 14.37 9.17
C THR A 63 14.59 13.81 10.16
N HIS A 64 14.30 12.65 10.74
CA HIS A 64 15.20 12.00 11.69
C HIS A 64 16.51 11.56 11.01
N ALA A 65 16.42 10.99 9.81
CA ALA A 65 17.58 10.62 9.00
C ALA A 65 18.45 11.82 8.64
N LYS A 66 17.81 12.96 8.35
CA LYS A 66 18.50 14.22 8.04
C LYS A 66 19.24 14.77 9.26
N GLU A 67 18.63 14.73 10.45
CA GLU A 67 19.28 15.13 11.71
C GLU A 67 20.47 14.24 12.06
N ALA A 68 20.39 12.95 11.73
CA ALA A 68 21.48 11.98 11.89
C ALA A 68 22.61 12.15 10.85
N GLY A 69 22.51 13.10 9.93
CA GLY A 69 23.55 13.39 8.93
C GLY A 69 23.68 12.34 7.83
N LYS A 70 22.66 11.51 7.59
CA LYS A 70 22.68 10.54 6.48
C LYS A 70 22.62 11.26 5.13
N ALA A 71 23.47 10.88 4.17
CA ALA A 71 23.47 11.44 2.82
C ALA A 71 22.17 11.15 2.06
N ASP A 72 21.63 9.93 2.22
CA ASP A 72 20.44 9.45 1.50
C ASP A 72 19.14 9.61 2.30
N PHE A 73 19.10 10.60 3.20
CA PHE A 73 17.98 10.82 4.13
C PHE A 73 16.59 10.89 3.45
N TYR A 74 16.54 11.34 2.20
CA TYR A 74 15.30 11.46 1.42
C TYR A 74 14.68 10.10 1.06
N LEU A 75 15.46 9.01 1.08
CA LEU A 75 14.98 7.66 0.83
C LEU A 75 14.41 6.99 2.09
N ASP A 76 14.74 7.47 3.29
CA ASP A 76 14.33 6.81 4.54
C ASP A 76 12.80 6.76 4.72
N GLY A 77 12.06 7.68 4.09
CA GLY A 77 10.60 7.64 4.07
C GLY A 77 10.01 6.40 3.36
N LEU A 78 10.76 5.77 2.45
CA LEU A 78 10.31 4.58 1.71
C LEU A 78 10.18 3.35 2.61
N TRP A 79 10.85 3.33 3.77
CA TRP A 79 10.79 2.19 4.69
C TRP A 79 9.37 1.91 5.20
N TYR A 80 8.56 2.94 5.43
CA TYR A 80 7.19 2.73 5.92
C TYR A 80 6.33 1.91 4.93
N PRO A 81 6.13 2.33 3.66
CA PRO A 81 5.35 1.53 2.72
C PRO A 81 5.99 0.17 2.40
N ILE A 82 7.33 0.07 2.38
CA ILE A 82 8.04 -1.21 2.14
C ILE A 82 7.75 -2.20 3.27
N ILE A 83 7.84 -1.78 4.53
CA ILE A 83 7.57 -2.64 5.69
C ILE A 83 6.11 -3.10 5.67
N ILE A 84 5.16 -2.19 5.48
CA ILE A 84 3.73 -2.53 5.42
C ILE A 84 3.45 -3.51 4.28
N ALA A 85 3.98 -3.26 3.08
CA ALA A 85 3.84 -4.17 1.94
C ALA A 85 4.46 -5.55 2.21
N SER A 86 5.63 -5.59 2.86
CA SER A 86 6.31 -6.85 3.22
C SER A 86 5.49 -7.67 4.22
N VAL A 87 4.91 -7.01 5.24
CA VAL A 87 4.02 -7.66 6.20
C VAL A 87 2.77 -8.20 5.49
N CYS A 88 2.14 -7.40 4.63
CA CYS A 88 0.99 -7.85 3.83
C CYS A 88 1.34 -9.05 2.94
N PHE A 89 2.51 -9.05 2.32
CA PHE A 89 2.99 -10.16 1.48
C PHE A 89 3.19 -11.44 2.29
N VAL A 90 3.84 -11.35 3.46
CA VAL A 90 4.04 -12.50 4.36
C VAL A 90 2.71 -13.06 4.85
N ILE A 91 1.78 -12.20 5.27
CA ILE A 91 0.43 -12.63 5.69
C ILE A 91 -0.30 -13.29 4.52
N GLY A 92 -0.27 -12.67 3.33
CA GLY A 92 -0.89 -13.23 2.13
C GLY A 92 -0.33 -14.62 1.78
N MET A 93 0.98 -14.78 1.82
CA MET A 93 1.65 -16.05 1.55
C MET A 93 1.25 -17.16 2.55
N ILE A 94 1.05 -16.83 3.82
CA ILE A 94 0.73 -17.82 4.87
C ILE A 94 -0.76 -18.18 4.87
N TYR A 95 -1.65 -17.19 4.68
CA TYR A 95 -3.07 -17.35 4.95
C TYR A 95 -3.94 -17.47 3.69
N ILE A 96 -3.47 -17.03 2.52
CA ILE A 96 -4.21 -17.21 1.26
C ILE A 96 -3.86 -18.60 0.73
N ASP A 97 -4.66 -19.60 1.12
CA ASP A 97 -4.61 -20.94 0.54
C ASP A 97 -5.55 -21.03 -0.67
N ASN A 98 -5.14 -21.73 -1.72
CA ASN A 98 -5.89 -21.89 -2.96
C ASN A 98 -6.96 -22.99 -2.83
N LYS A 99 -7.61 -23.06 -1.67
CA LYS A 99 -8.61 -24.08 -1.37
C LYS A 99 -10.01 -23.56 -1.73
N ASN A 100 -10.20 -23.32 -3.03
CA ASN A 100 -11.52 -23.21 -3.64
C ASN A 100 -11.89 -24.55 -4.28
#